data_AF-A0A1F3M7K2-F1
#
_entry.id   AF-A0A1F3M7K2-F1
#
_cell.length_a   1.000
_cell.length_b   1.000
_cell.length_c   1.000
_cell.angle_alpha   90.00
_cell.angle_beta   90.00
_cell.angle_gamma   90.00
#
_symmetry.space_group_name_H-M   'P 1'
#
loop_
_entity.id
_entity.type
_entity.pdbx_description
1 polymer ?
#
loop_
_entity_poly.entity_id
_entity_poly.type
_entity_poly.pdbx_seq_one_letter_code
_entity_poly.pdbx_strand_id
1 'polypeptide(L)'
;MDHRLDDSNFEDFFNKVEVPYNKSAKEVWEQLSKQLDDNKVTKRSQIFMRPWMYVAAMLLVLFGVLSVMKFYTVKIQSQKGEHLVYNLPDGSKVSLNVQSGFTYHPYWWRFSRKINFEGEAFFDVQQGSVFQVQSAIGKTIVMGTTFNIFSRNGTYRVNCVTGKVKVVSPGNEEAMLLPSFSAEILPDGKINVSKFSNKLKATDWIDNIFSFTSVPLIHVFGEVERQYNIEIETTVSPDLIYTGHFQGKREVDEVLNLLCKPFGLKFEKISERKYRIN
;
A
#
# COMPACT_ATOMS: atom_id res chain seq x y z
N MET A 1 -27.53 -64.27 78.22
CA MET A 1 -28.61 -63.88 77.29
C MET A 1 -28.16 -64.34 75.93
N ASP A 2 -28.77 -65.40 75.40
CA ASP A 2 -28.59 -65.74 73.98
C ASP A 2 -29.88 -66.40 73.49
N HIS A 3 -30.73 -65.58 72.88
CA HIS A 3 -31.97 -66.01 72.24
C HIS A 3 -31.61 -66.59 70.87
N ARG A 4 -31.38 -67.90 70.81
CA ARG A 4 -31.40 -68.63 69.54
C ARG A 4 -32.85 -68.73 69.09
N LEU A 5 -33.17 -68.04 68.01
CA LEU A 5 -34.44 -68.16 67.30
C LEU A 5 -34.54 -69.55 66.68
N ASP A 6 -35.74 -70.11 66.80
CA ASP A 6 -36.15 -71.43 66.36
C ASP A 6 -36.26 -71.47 64.83
N ASP A 7 -35.33 -72.19 64.17
CA ASP A 7 -35.23 -72.36 62.72
C ASP A 7 -36.47 -73.06 62.10
N SER A 8 -37.35 -73.64 62.91
CA SER A 8 -38.56 -74.33 62.43
C SER A 8 -39.61 -73.40 61.80
N ASN A 9 -39.51 -72.08 62.03
CA ASN A 9 -40.45 -71.09 61.53
C ASN A 9 -40.08 -70.55 60.13
N PHE A 10 -38.86 -70.80 59.64
CA PHE A 10 -38.38 -70.30 58.35
C PHE A 10 -38.89 -71.15 57.18
N GLU A 11 -38.94 -72.47 57.36
CA GLU A 11 -39.47 -73.43 56.37
C GLU A 11 -40.99 -73.24 56.16
N ASP A 12 -41.75 -72.93 57.23
CA ASP A 12 -43.20 -72.73 57.13
C ASP A 12 -43.58 -71.41 56.44
N PHE A 13 -42.69 -70.41 56.48
CA PHE A 13 -42.87 -69.12 55.80
C PHE A 13 -42.82 -69.26 54.27
N PHE A 14 -41.86 -70.02 53.72
CA PHE A 14 -41.75 -70.19 52.27
C PHE A 14 -42.81 -71.13 51.68
N ASN A 15 -43.32 -72.08 52.47
CA ASN A 15 -44.38 -72.98 52.03
C ASN A 15 -45.77 -72.31 51.89
N LYS A 16 -45.97 -71.12 52.48
CA LYS A 16 -47.24 -70.36 52.38
C LYS A 16 -47.20 -69.18 51.41
N VAL A 17 -46.05 -68.87 50.83
CA VAL A 17 -45.89 -67.74 49.89
C VAL A 17 -45.91 -68.29 48.46
N GLU A 18 -47.11 -68.49 47.92
CA GLU A 18 -47.27 -68.59 46.47
C GLU A 18 -47.14 -67.18 45.90
N VAL A 19 -46.01 -66.88 45.27
CA VAL A 19 -45.82 -65.63 44.53
C VAL A 19 -46.64 -65.75 43.24
N PRO A 20 -47.72 -64.97 43.04
CA PRO A 20 -48.51 -65.06 41.82
C PRO A 20 -47.73 -64.37 40.70
N TYR A 21 -46.80 -65.10 40.10
CA TYR A 21 -46.05 -64.60 38.97
C TYR A 21 -46.91 -64.75 37.71
N ASN A 22 -47.76 -63.76 37.45
CA ASN A 22 -48.74 -63.75 36.35
C ASN A 22 -48.12 -63.53 34.96
N LYS A 23 -46.79 -63.60 34.83
CA LYS A 23 -46.11 -63.43 33.55
C LYS A 23 -45.09 -64.53 33.34
N SER A 24 -45.13 -65.18 32.19
CA SER A 24 -44.13 -66.21 31.90
C SER A 24 -42.74 -65.58 31.79
N ALA A 25 -41.70 -66.35 32.10
CA ALA A 25 -40.31 -65.91 31.91
C ALA A 25 -40.05 -65.40 30.48
N LYS A 26 -40.78 -65.94 29.50
CA LYS A 26 -40.75 -65.52 28.10
C LYS A 26 -41.32 -64.12 27.89
N GLU A 27 -42.44 -63.79 28.53
CA GLU A 27 -43.04 -62.45 28.45
C GLU A 27 -42.16 -61.39 29.13
N VAL A 28 -41.55 -61.74 30.27
CA VAL A 28 -40.58 -60.86 30.94
C VAL A 28 -39.37 -60.63 30.04
N TRP A 29 -38.86 -61.69 29.40
CA TRP A 29 -37.72 -61.61 28.49
C TRP A 29 -38.03 -60.78 27.24
N GLU A 30 -39.23 -60.92 26.69
CA GLU A 30 -39.70 -60.18 25.51
C GLU A 30 -39.95 -58.69 25.82
N GLN A 31 -40.41 -58.38 27.04
CA GLN A 31 -40.53 -56.98 27.50
C GLN A 31 -39.15 -56.32 27.69
N LEU A 32 -38.20 -57.07 28.25
CA LEU A 32 -36.84 -56.58 28.49
C LEU A 32 -36.06 -56.39 27.18
N SER A 33 -36.17 -57.33 26.24
CA SER A 33 -35.51 -57.23 24.93
C SER A 33 -36.02 -56.03 24.14
N LYS A 34 -37.34 -55.76 24.20
CA LYS A 34 -37.96 -54.62 23.53
C LYS A 34 -37.47 -53.27 24.09
N GLN A 35 -37.25 -53.18 25.41
CA GLN A 35 -36.67 -51.99 26.03
C GLN A 35 -35.18 -51.80 25.74
N LEU A 36 -34.45 -52.89 25.42
CA LEU A 36 -33.06 -52.85 24.99
C LEU A 36 -32.92 -52.45 23.52
N ASP A 37 -33.85 -52.88 22.66
CA ASP A 37 -33.87 -52.51 21.24
C ASP A 37 -34.30 -51.06 20.99
N ASP A 38 -35.19 -50.50 21.82
CA ASP A 38 -35.61 -49.09 21.73
C ASP A 38 -34.55 -48.12 22.25
N ASN A 39 -33.68 -48.57 23.17
CA ASN A 39 -32.52 -47.79 23.64
C ASN A 39 -31.29 -47.98 22.75
N LYS A 40 -31.45 -47.73 21.44
CA LYS A 40 -30.28 -47.48 20.58
C LYS A 40 -29.62 -46.20 21.08
N VAL A 41 -28.57 -46.35 21.88
CA VAL A 41 -27.63 -45.26 22.19
C VAL A 41 -27.30 -44.59 20.87
N THR A 42 -27.81 -43.39 20.65
CA THR A 42 -27.47 -42.61 19.47
C THR A 42 -25.98 -42.36 19.60
N LYS A 43 -25.17 -43.15 18.87
CA LYS A 43 -23.74 -42.91 18.76
C LYS A 43 -23.62 -41.47 18.28
N ARG A 44 -23.26 -40.55 19.19
CA ARG A 44 -22.79 -39.22 18.81
C ARG A 44 -21.71 -39.51 17.78
N SER A 45 -21.98 -39.19 16.51
CA SER A 45 -20.97 -39.41 15.49
C SER A 45 -19.82 -38.53 15.92
N GLN A 46 -18.76 -39.16 16.42
CA GLN A 46 -17.49 -38.47 16.54
C GLN A 46 -17.20 -38.07 15.10
N ILE A 47 -17.27 -36.77 14.82
CA ILE A 47 -16.95 -36.23 13.50
C ILE A 47 -15.48 -36.55 13.30
N PHE A 48 -15.22 -37.73 12.75
CA PHE A 48 -13.88 -38.17 12.44
C PHE A 48 -13.50 -37.32 11.23
N MET A 49 -12.81 -36.20 11.50
CA MET A 49 -12.40 -35.30 10.45
C MET A 49 -11.50 -36.10 9.50
N ARG A 50 -12.02 -36.39 8.31
CA ARG A 50 -11.27 -37.04 7.24
C ARG A 50 -9.92 -36.32 7.07
N PRO A 51 -8.81 -37.04 6.88
CA PRO A 51 -7.48 -36.45 6.89
C PRO A 51 -7.29 -35.31 5.86
N TRP A 52 -8.02 -35.35 4.74
CA TRP A 52 -8.01 -34.28 3.73
C TRP A 52 -8.55 -32.94 4.25
N MET A 53 -9.39 -32.90 5.30
CA MET A 53 -9.89 -31.65 5.87
C MET A 53 -8.78 -30.88 6.61
N TYR A 54 -7.84 -31.56 7.25
CA TYR A 54 -6.67 -30.91 7.84
C TYR A 54 -5.74 -30.35 6.76
N VAL A 55 -5.54 -31.11 5.67
CA VAL A 55 -4.78 -30.64 4.50
C VAL A 55 -5.46 -29.42 3.87
N ALA A 56 -6.78 -29.46 3.69
CA ALA A 56 -7.55 -28.34 3.15
C ALA A 56 -7.48 -27.11 4.07
N ALA A 57 -7.60 -27.28 5.40
CA ALA A 57 -7.46 -26.18 6.35
C ALA A 57 -6.05 -25.56 6.30
N MET A 58 -5.00 -26.38 6.21
CA MET A 58 -3.62 -25.90 6.08
C MET A 58 -3.40 -25.11 4.78
N LEU A 59 -3.94 -25.59 3.66
CA LEU A 59 -3.88 -24.89 2.38
C LEU A 59 -4.64 -23.56 2.43
N LEU A 60 -5.80 -23.51 3.08
CA LEU A 60 -6.57 -22.27 3.27
C LEU A 60 -5.80 -21.26 4.12
N VAL A 61 -5.18 -21.69 5.21
CA VAL A 61 -4.33 -20.82 6.05
C VAL A 61 -3.13 -20.32 5.26
N LEU A 62 -2.42 -21.21 4.55
CA LEU A 62 -1.28 -20.84 3.72
C LEU A 62 -1.68 -19.83 2.64
N PHE A 63 -2.79 -20.08 1.94
CA PHE A 63 -3.33 -19.17 0.93
C PHE A 63 -3.71 -17.82 1.54
N GLY A 64 -4.32 -17.80 2.72
CA GLY A 64 -4.65 -16.58 3.46
C GLY A 64 -3.39 -15.76 3.78
N VAL A 65 -2.36 -16.39 4.33
CA VAL A 65 -1.09 -15.72 4.66
C VAL A 65 -0.41 -15.19 3.39
N LEU A 66 -0.31 -15.99 2.33
CA LEU A 66 0.28 -15.55 1.05
C LEU A 66 -0.50 -14.40 0.42
N SER A 67 -1.83 -14.41 0.54
CA SER A 67 -2.70 -13.33 0.05
C SER A 67 -2.44 -12.05 0.82
N VAL A 68 -2.40 -12.10 2.15
CA VAL A 68 -2.07 -10.93 2.99
C VAL A 68 -0.69 -10.38 2.64
N MET A 69 0.33 -11.23 2.53
CA MET A 69 1.67 -10.81 2.14
C MET A 69 1.71 -10.12 0.77
N LYS A 70 0.95 -10.65 -0.20
CA LYS A 70 0.90 -10.11 -1.57
C LYS A 70 0.17 -8.76 -1.65
N PHE A 71 -0.91 -8.59 -0.90
CA PHE A 71 -1.76 -7.39 -0.99
C PHE A 71 -1.44 -6.31 0.05
N TYR A 72 -0.66 -6.63 1.09
CA TYR A 72 -0.22 -5.64 2.07
C TYR A 72 0.68 -4.58 1.41
N THR A 73 0.34 -3.32 1.64
CA THR A 73 1.05 -2.16 1.10
C THR A 73 1.47 -1.21 2.22
N VAL A 74 2.56 -0.49 1.96
CA VAL A 74 3.01 0.64 2.78
C VAL A 74 2.94 1.89 1.91
N LYS A 75 2.31 2.94 2.44
CA LYS A 75 2.23 4.26 1.80
C LYS A 75 3.13 5.23 2.54
N ILE A 76 4.01 5.89 1.79
CA ILE A 76 4.90 6.95 2.27
C ILE A 76 4.52 8.24 1.55
N GLN A 77 4.35 9.33 2.29
CA GLN A 77 3.92 10.61 1.73
C GLN A 77 4.50 11.77 2.56
N SER A 78 5.01 12.80 1.87
CA SER A 78 5.44 14.07 2.47
C SER A 78 4.28 15.06 2.57
N GLN A 79 4.32 15.91 3.60
CA GLN A 79 3.34 16.98 3.79
C GLN A 79 3.73 18.26 3.02
N LYS A 80 2.91 19.32 3.13
CA LYS A 80 3.26 20.66 2.64
C LYS A 80 4.46 21.20 3.42
N GLY A 81 5.40 21.81 2.71
CA GLY A 81 6.63 22.37 3.29
C GLY A 81 7.60 21.35 3.90
N GLU A 82 7.37 20.04 3.67
CA GLU A 82 8.21 18.96 4.19
C GLU A 82 8.86 18.16 3.05
N HIS A 83 10.17 17.96 3.15
CA HIS A 83 10.89 16.97 2.34
C HIS A 83 11.13 15.72 3.18
N LEU A 84 10.93 14.54 2.60
CA LEU A 84 11.07 13.27 3.30
C LEU A 84 12.12 12.40 2.62
N VAL A 85 13.01 11.80 3.41
CA VAL A 85 13.97 10.81 2.92
C VAL A 85 13.59 9.43 3.48
N TYR A 86 13.44 8.46 2.59
CA TYR A 86 13.05 7.09 2.94
C TYR A 86 13.99 6.06 2.35
N ASN A 87 14.34 5.03 3.12
CA ASN A 87 15.12 3.89 2.66
C ASN A 87 14.18 2.71 2.38
N LEU A 88 14.19 2.21 1.14
CA LEU A 88 13.46 1.03 0.73
C LEU A 88 14.11 -0.26 1.28
N PRO A 89 13.39 -1.40 1.31
CA PRO A 89 13.92 -2.63 1.91
C PRO A 89 15.19 -3.20 1.27
N ASP A 90 15.54 -2.78 0.05
CA ASP A 90 16.77 -3.14 -0.65
C ASP A 90 17.93 -2.16 -0.42
N GLY A 91 17.75 -1.14 0.43
CA GLY A 91 18.72 -0.08 0.67
C GLY A 91 18.71 1.04 -0.38
N SER A 92 17.79 1.01 -1.34
CA SER A 92 17.57 2.14 -2.26
C SER A 92 17.02 3.34 -1.50
N LYS A 93 17.49 4.54 -1.81
CA LYS A 93 17.10 5.78 -1.15
C LYS A 93 16.12 6.56 -2.02
N VAL A 94 15.03 7.04 -1.42
CA VAL A 94 14.04 7.90 -2.08
C VAL A 94 13.95 9.20 -1.30
N SER A 95 14.28 10.31 -1.97
CA SER A 95 14.05 11.65 -1.43
C SER A 95 12.78 12.19 -2.10
N LEU A 96 11.73 12.37 -1.31
CA LEU A 96 10.44 12.92 -1.74
C LEU A 96 10.46 14.44 -1.58
N ASN A 97 10.08 15.15 -2.64
CA ASN A 97 9.77 16.57 -2.59
C ASN A 97 8.42 16.79 -1.85
N VAL A 98 8.04 18.03 -1.57
CA VAL A 98 6.77 18.38 -0.92
C VAL A 98 5.56 17.78 -1.63
N GLN A 99 4.58 17.34 -0.84
CA GLN A 99 3.34 16.70 -1.33
C GLN A 99 3.58 15.59 -2.38
N SER A 100 4.55 14.73 -2.12
CA SER A 100 4.89 13.60 -2.98
C SER A 100 4.79 12.32 -2.19
N GLY A 101 4.55 11.21 -2.87
CA GLY A 101 4.39 9.94 -2.18
C GLY A 101 4.46 8.74 -3.08
N PHE A 102 4.69 7.59 -2.46
CA PHE A 102 4.64 6.31 -3.13
C PHE A 102 4.02 5.24 -2.26
N THR A 103 3.57 4.18 -2.91
CA THR A 103 3.06 2.96 -2.28
C THR A 103 3.82 1.75 -2.82
N TYR A 104 4.17 0.81 -1.94
CA TYR A 104 4.90 -0.40 -2.32
C TYR A 104 4.52 -1.60 -1.44
N HIS A 105 4.90 -2.81 -1.88
CA HIS A 105 4.61 -4.07 -1.19
C HIS A 105 5.86 -4.58 -0.46
N PRO A 106 6.02 -4.36 0.86
CA PRO A 106 7.26 -4.71 1.57
C PRO A 106 7.52 -6.22 1.59
N TYR A 107 6.49 -7.04 1.84
CA TYR A 107 6.64 -8.50 1.90
C TYR A 107 6.87 -9.15 0.53
N TRP A 108 6.58 -8.43 -0.57
CA TRP A 108 6.79 -8.90 -1.94
C TRP A 108 8.03 -8.29 -2.61
N TRP A 109 8.74 -7.40 -1.90
CA TRP A 109 9.83 -6.57 -2.44
C TRP A 109 10.97 -7.40 -3.04
N ARG A 110 11.31 -8.54 -2.43
CA ARG A 110 12.35 -9.46 -2.90
C ARG A 110 12.08 -10.02 -4.29
N PHE A 111 10.79 -10.13 -4.66
CA PHE A 111 10.34 -10.68 -5.95
C PHE A 111 10.01 -9.58 -6.96
N SER A 112 9.53 -8.41 -6.50
CA SER A 112 9.18 -7.29 -7.35
C SER A 112 9.47 -5.96 -6.66
N ARG A 113 10.52 -5.27 -7.12
CA ARG A 113 10.85 -3.90 -6.70
C ARG A 113 10.00 -2.91 -7.48
N LYS A 114 8.72 -2.83 -7.13
CA LYS A 114 7.76 -1.94 -7.80
C LYS A 114 7.15 -0.96 -6.80
N ILE A 115 7.09 0.31 -7.20
CA ILE A 115 6.38 1.36 -6.46
C ILE A 115 5.34 2.03 -7.37
N ASN A 116 4.22 2.43 -6.80
CA ASN A 116 3.28 3.37 -7.40
C ASN A 116 3.59 4.77 -6.85
N PHE A 117 3.78 5.76 -7.70
CA PHE A 117 4.38 7.05 -7.35
C PHE A 117 3.60 8.22 -7.91
N GLU A 118 3.52 9.30 -7.14
CA GLU A 118 2.93 10.58 -7.50
C GLU A 118 3.69 11.74 -6.84
N GLY A 119 3.82 12.86 -7.55
CA GLY A 119 4.60 14.03 -7.11
C GLY A 119 6.00 14.07 -7.70
N GLU A 120 6.98 14.54 -6.95
CA GLU A 120 8.38 14.62 -7.36
C GLU A 120 9.31 13.92 -6.36
N ALA A 121 10.24 13.13 -6.89
CA ALA A 121 11.20 12.42 -6.06
C ALA A 121 12.49 12.10 -6.80
N PHE A 122 13.56 12.11 -6.02
CA PHE A 122 14.89 11.71 -6.42
C PHE A 122 15.18 10.31 -5.88
N PHE A 123 15.58 9.43 -6.78
CA PHE A 123 15.82 8.03 -6.52
C PHE A 123 17.30 7.73 -6.65
N ASP A 124 17.87 7.11 -5.63
CA ASP A 124 19.18 6.49 -5.66
C ASP A 124 19.01 4.99 -5.47
N VAL A 125 18.91 4.27 -6.59
CA VAL A 125 18.51 2.86 -6.60
C VAL A 125 19.71 1.96 -6.54
N GLN A 126 19.70 1.03 -5.58
CA GLN A 126 20.73 0.00 -5.46
C GLN A 126 20.77 -0.91 -6.68
N GLN A 127 21.99 -1.20 -7.13
CA GLN A 127 22.21 -2.09 -8.27
C GLN A 127 21.65 -3.49 -7.98
N GLY A 128 20.93 -4.07 -8.95
CA GLY A 128 20.31 -5.37 -8.77
C GLY A 128 19.32 -5.73 -9.87
N SER A 129 18.19 -6.33 -9.45
CA SER A 129 17.10 -6.73 -10.35
C SER A 129 16.36 -5.54 -10.96
N VAL A 130 15.25 -5.75 -11.65
CA VAL A 130 14.46 -4.63 -12.16
C VAL A 130 13.81 -3.85 -11.02
N PHE A 131 13.95 -2.53 -11.04
CA PHE A 131 13.23 -1.58 -10.21
C PHE A 131 12.28 -0.76 -11.09
N GLN A 132 11.00 -0.70 -10.73
CA GLN A 132 9.97 -0.06 -11.52
C GLN A 132 9.23 1.01 -10.71
N VAL A 133 9.20 2.23 -11.25
CA VAL A 133 8.34 3.32 -10.77
C VAL A 133 7.16 3.46 -11.72
N GLN A 134 5.96 3.27 -11.20
CA GLN A 134 4.71 3.42 -11.95
C GLN A 134 4.00 4.69 -11.50
N SER A 135 3.59 5.56 -12.43
CA SER A 135 2.57 6.58 -12.18
C SER A 135 1.34 6.37 -13.08
N ALA A 136 0.37 7.28 -12.98
CA ALA A 136 -0.82 7.26 -13.83
C ALA A 136 -0.51 7.41 -15.33
N ILE A 137 0.54 8.17 -15.67
CA ILE A 137 0.82 8.62 -17.04
C ILE A 137 2.20 8.21 -17.55
N GLY A 138 2.92 7.37 -16.81
CA GLY A 138 4.25 6.93 -17.21
C GLY A 138 4.80 5.81 -16.34
N LYS A 139 5.77 5.10 -16.89
CA LYS A 139 6.52 4.05 -16.19
C LYS A 139 8.00 4.25 -16.40
N THR A 140 8.77 4.17 -15.32
CA THR A 140 10.23 4.22 -15.35
C THR A 140 10.81 2.90 -14.84
N ILE A 141 11.79 2.36 -15.57
CA ILE A 141 12.38 1.05 -15.31
C ILE A 141 13.91 1.21 -15.27
N VAL A 142 14.52 0.71 -14.20
CA VAL A 142 15.97 0.82 -13.94
C VAL A 142 16.52 -0.44 -13.27
N MET A 143 17.85 -0.56 -13.19
CA MET A 143 18.52 -1.69 -12.51
C MET A 143 19.61 -1.26 -11.51
N GLY A 144 19.78 0.04 -11.27
CA GLY A 144 20.87 0.60 -10.46
C GLY A 144 21.28 1.96 -10.98
N THR A 145 20.51 2.98 -10.64
CA THR A 145 20.62 4.31 -11.24
C THR A 145 20.20 5.39 -10.27
N THR A 146 20.77 6.57 -10.47
CA THR A 146 20.36 7.79 -9.81
C THR A 146 19.57 8.66 -10.80
N PHE A 147 18.35 9.05 -10.44
CA PHE A 147 17.44 9.79 -11.35
C PHE A 147 16.36 10.56 -10.57
N ASN A 148 15.80 11.58 -11.20
CA ASN A 148 14.63 12.32 -10.68
C ASN A 148 13.39 11.96 -11.52
N ILE A 149 12.23 11.82 -10.87
CA ILE A 149 10.93 11.76 -11.55
C ILE A 149 10.06 12.90 -11.04
N PHE A 150 9.49 13.65 -11.97
CA PHE A 150 8.38 14.57 -11.75
C PHE A 150 7.13 13.97 -12.41
N SER A 151 6.11 13.66 -11.61
CA SER A 151 4.84 13.08 -12.04
C SER A 151 3.69 13.77 -11.34
N ARG A 152 3.32 14.96 -11.84
CA ARG A 152 2.25 15.80 -11.29
C ARG A 152 1.64 16.65 -12.40
N ASN A 153 0.38 17.07 -12.24
CA ASN A 153 -0.32 18.00 -13.15
C ASN A 153 -0.27 17.54 -14.62
N GLY A 154 -0.47 16.24 -14.87
CA GLY A 154 -0.44 15.68 -16.23
C GLY A 154 0.95 15.63 -16.88
N THR A 155 2.01 16.03 -16.18
CA THR A 155 3.39 15.99 -16.68
C THR A 155 4.13 14.80 -16.09
N TYR A 156 4.80 14.01 -16.95
CA TYR A 156 5.73 12.97 -16.53
C TYR A 156 7.11 13.24 -17.12
N ARG A 157 8.05 13.67 -16.27
CA ARG A 157 9.41 13.99 -16.65
C ARG A 157 10.40 13.17 -15.84
N VAL A 158 11.40 12.63 -16.52
CA VAL A 158 12.45 11.79 -15.91
C VAL A 158 13.80 12.36 -16.28
N ASN A 159 14.67 12.61 -15.30
CA ASN A 159 16.03 13.10 -15.51
C ASN A 159 17.02 12.04 -15.07
N CYS A 160 17.83 11.51 -16.00
CA CYS A 160 18.84 10.50 -15.70
C CYS A 160 20.16 11.15 -15.24
N VAL A 161 20.61 10.85 -14.01
CA VAL A 161 21.87 11.38 -13.45
C VAL A 161 23.01 10.36 -13.61
N THR A 162 22.75 9.09 -13.33
CA THR A 162 23.72 8.00 -13.47
C THR A 162 23.05 6.73 -14.04
N GLY A 163 23.86 5.87 -14.67
CA GLY A 163 23.40 4.61 -15.24
C GLY A 163 22.47 4.78 -16.44
N LYS A 164 21.41 3.97 -16.53
CA LYS A 164 20.47 3.96 -17.67
C LYS A 164 19.02 3.86 -17.20
N VAL A 165 18.17 4.74 -17.73
CA VAL A 165 16.77 4.82 -17.35
C VAL A 165 15.88 4.57 -18.55
N LYS A 166 15.03 3.54 -18.47
CA LYS A 166 14.00 3.29 -19.49
C LYS A 166 12.71 3.98 -19.08
N VAL A 167 12.16 4.81 -19.96
CA VAL A 167 10.87 5.48 -19.78
C VAL A 167 9.88 4.88 -20.78
N VAL A 168 8.67 4.59 -20.32
CA VAL A 168 7.59 3.99 -21.12
C VAL A 168 6.33 4.80 -20.93
N SER A 169 5.73 5.25 -22.05
CA SER A 169 4.46 5.97 -22.06
C SER A 169 3.27 5.01 -22.00
N PRO A 170 2.05 5.51 -21.71
CA PRO A 170 0.84 4.68 -21.73
C PRO A 170 0.55 4.07 -23.11
N GLY A 171 1.00 4.72 -24.19
CA GLY A 171 0.92 4.23 -25.56
C GLY A 171 1.99 3.20 -25.95
N ASN A 172 2.79 2.72 -24.98
CA ASN A 172 3.94 1.83 -25.17
C ASN A 172 5.08 2.43 -26.02
N GLU A 173 5.15 3.76 -26.17
CA GLU A 173 6.37 4.38 -26.65
C GLU A 173 7.45 4.28 -25.58
N GLU A 174 8.69 4.04 -25.99
CA GLU A 174 9.80 3.80 -25.08
C GLU A 174 11.00 4.68 -25.44
N ALA A 175 11.69 5.17 -24.40
CA ALA A 175 12.96 5.87 -24.54
C ALA A 175 13.97 5.34 -23.53
N MET A 176 15.24 5.27 -23.95
CA MET A 176 16.36 4.93 -23.08
C MET A 176 17.20 6.18 -22.82
N LEU A 177 17.33 6.58 -21.56
CA LEU A 177 18.09 7.74 -21.14
C LEU A 177 19.46 7.33 -20.66
N LEU A 178 20.47 7.98 -21.22
CA LEU A 178 21.83 8.01 -20.71
C LEU A 178 21.96 9.16 -19.68
N PRO A 179 23.05 9.19 -18.90
CA PRO A 179 23.30 10.31 -17.99
C PRO A 179 23.25 11.65 -18.72
N SER A 180 22.69 12.67 -18.06
CA SER A 180 22.47 14.02 -18.61
C SER A 180 21.39 14.12 -19.71
N PHE A 181 20.54 13.08 -19.85
CA PHE A 181 19.34 13.14 -20.68
C PHE A 181 18.07 13.09 -19.85
N SER A 182 17.07 13.82 -20.33
CA SER A 182 15.72 13.88 -19.80
C SER A 182 14.74 13.32 -20.82
N ALA A 183 13.69 12.66 -20.34
CA ALA A 183 12.49 12.36 -21.11
C ALA A 183 11.30 13.10 -20.51
N GLU A 184 10.42 13.61 -21.36
CA GLU A 184 9.11 14.10 -20.99
C GLU A 184 8.05 13.43 -21.85
N ILE A 185 7.03 12.86 -21.21
CA ILE A 185 5.87 12.30 -21.90
C ILE A 185 4.93 13.45 -22.23
N LEU A 186 4.69 13.67 -23.52
CA LEU A 186 3.81 14.70 -24.05
C LEU A 186 2.34 14.26 -23.97
N PRO A 187 1.38 15.20 -24.05
CA PRO A 187 -0.05 14.87 -24.02
C PRO A 187 -0.52 13.91 -25.13
N ASP A 188 0.17 13.87 -26.28
CA ASP A 188 -0.10 12.95 -27.38
C ASP A 188 0.48 11.54 -27.15
N GLY A 189 1.11 11.30 -25.99
CA GLY A 189 1.72 10.04 -25.60
C GLY A 189 3.15 9.84 -26.11
N LYS A 190 3.69 10.79 -26.89
CA LYS A 190 5.08 10.74 -27.38
C LYS A 190 6.08 11.07 -26.29
N ILE A 191 7.30 10.57 -26.46
CA ILE A 191 8.40 10.85 -25.54
C ILE A 191 9.36 11.85 -26.21
N ASN A 192 9.40 13.06 -25.66
CA ASN A 192 10.42 14.03 -26.03
C ASN A 192 11.69 13.80 -25.20
N VAL A 193 12.79 13.47 -25.87
CA VAL A 193 14.11 13.28 -25.23
C VAL A 193 14.98 14.50 -25.49
N SER A 194 15.51 15.08 -24.41
CA SER A 194 16.39 16.24 -24.50
C SER A 194 17.61 16.08 -23.60
N LYS A 195 18.72 16.72 -23.98
CA LYS A 195 19.91 16.78 -23.14
C LYS A 195 19.78 17.95 -22.17
N PHE A 196 20.07 17.72 -20.90
CA PHE A 196 20.20 18.78 -19.92
C PHE A 196 21.69 19.01 -19.60
N SER A 197 22.11 20.27 -19.65
CA SER A 197 23.52 20.64 -19.58
C SER A 197 24.12 20.59 -18.17
N ASN A 198 23.29 20.44 -17.12
CA ASN A 198 23.73 20.62 -15.75
C ASN A 198 23.11 19.56 -14.81
N LYS A 199 23.95 18.77 -14.12
CA LYS A 199 23.51 17.78 -13.10
C LYS A 199 22.54 18.40 -12.08
N LEU A 200 22.71 19.69 -11.82
CA LEU A 200 21.86 20.53 -10.98
C LEU A 200 20.37 20.39 -11.32
N LYS A 201 19.94 20.32 -12.60
CA LYS A 201 18.50 20.20 -12.94
C LYS A 201 17.78 18.98 -12.37
N ALA A 202 18.50 17.91 -12.01
CA ALA A 202 17.91 16.73 -11.40
C ALA A 202 17.90 16.77 -9.86
N THR A 203 18.72 17.62 -9.25
CA THR A 203 18.84 17.79 -7.80
C THR A 203 18.43 19.18 -7.33
N ASP A 204 17.98 20.07 -8.24
CA ASP A 204 17.73 21.48 -7.97
C ASP A 204 16.88 21.64 -6.71
N TRP A 205 15.76 20.94 -6.58
CA TRP A 205 14.90 21.04 -5.39
C TRP A 205 15.56 20.49 -4.10
N ILE A 206 16.45 19.50 -4.22
CA ILE A 206 17.26 18.97 -3.10
C ILE A 206 18.23 20.04 -2.61
N ASP A 207 18.80 20.82 -3.54
CA ASP A 207 19.67 21.95 -3.28
C ASP A 207 18.88 23.24 -2.93
N ASN A 208 17.55 23.13 -2.74
CA ASN A 208 16.62 24.25 -2.55
C ASN A 208 16.68 25.28 -3.70
N ILE A 209 16.78 24.81 -4.93
CA ILE A 209 16.70 25.59 -6.16
C ILE A 209 15.38 25.23 -6.86
N PHE A 210 14.58 26.25 -7.12
CA PHE A 210 13.40 26.16 -7.98
C PHE A 210 13.82 26.47 -9.39
N SER A 211 13.49 25.58 -10.34
CA SER A 211 13.94 25.68 -11.73
C SER A 211 12.78 25.36 -12.66
N PHE A 212 12.34 26.36 -13.40
CA PHE A 212 11.20 26.27 -14.30
C PHE A 212 11.65 26.60 -15.72
N THR A 213 11.31 25.73 -16.67
CA THR A 213 11.60 25.95 -18.09
C THR A 213 10.31 25.77 -18.86
N SER A 214 9.79 26.88 -19.40
CA SER A 214 8.54 26.89 -20.18
C SER A 214 7.34 26.29 -19.43
N VAL A 215 7.17 26.61 -18.15
CA VAL A 215 6.09 26.08 -17.30
C VAL A 215 4.95 27.11 -17.18
N PRO A 216 3.67 26.71 -17.32
CA PRO A 216 2.54 27.59 -17.03
C PRO A 216 2.65 28.20 -15.63
N LEU A 217 2.51 29.52 -15.54
CA LEU A 217 2.74 30.30 -14.32
C LEU A 217 1.83 29.83 -13.17
N ILE A 218 0.62 29.36 -13.48
CA ILE A 218 -0.29 28.76 -12.49
C ILE A 218 0.32 27.52 -11.81
N HIS A 219 1.06 26.69 -12.54
CA HIS A 219 1.76 25.55 -11.96
C HIS A 219 2.95 25.97 -11.12
N VAL A 220 3.62 27.06 -11.51
CA VAL A 220 4.71 27.67 -10.73
C VAL A 220 4.18 28.18 -9.39
N PHE A 221 3.07 28.92 -9.38
CA PHE A 221 2.40 29.32 -8.14
C PHE A 221 2.01 28.12 -7.29
N GLY A 222 1.47 27.07 -7.90
CA GLY A 222 1.18 25.82 -7.19
C GLY A 222 2.41 25.19 -6.53
N GLU A 223 3.58 25.21 -7.17
CA GLU A 223 4.82 24.72 -6.52
C GLU A 223 5.26 25.62 -5.36
N VAL A 224 5.07 26.94 -5.46
CA VAL A 224 5.33 27.87 -4.36
C VAL A 224 4.38 27.61 -3.18
N GLU A 225 3.07 27.44 -3.44
CA GLU A 225 2.10 27.08 -2.40
C GLU A 225 2.53 25.83 -1.62
N ARG A 226 3.01 24.82 -2.34
CA ARG A 226 3.46 23.55 -1.75
C ARG A 226 4.71 23.69 -0.91
N GLN A 227 5.71 24.39 -1.43
CA GLN A 227 6.99 24.53 -0.74
C GLN A 227 6.87 25.41 0.51
N TYR A 228 6.17 26.54 0.38
CA TYR A 228 6.08 27.52 1.47
C TYR A 228 4.88 27.29 2.38
N ASN A 229 4.04 26.28 2.08
CA ASN A 229 2.82 25.98 2.82
C ASN A 229 1.89 27.20 2.93
N ILE A 230 1.63 27.83 1.80
CA ILE A 230 0.72 28.98 1.63
C ILE A 230 -0.41 28.66 0.65
N GLU A 231 -1.34 29.58 0.51
CA GLU A 231 -2.46 29.60 -0.43
C GLU A 231 -2.35 30.86 -1.32
N ILE A 232 -2.49 30.68 -2.63
CA ILE A 232 -2.43 31.75 -3.63
C ILE A 232 -3.76 31.78 -4.38
N GLU A 233 -4.55 32.85 -4.15
CA GLU A 233 -5.71 33.17 -4.98
C GLU A 233 -5.25 33.94 -6.21
N THR A 234 -5.55 33.46 -7.41
CA THR A 234 -5.19 34.20 -8.62
C THR A 234 -6.20 33.99 -9.75
N THR A 235 -6.40 35.05 -10.54
CA THR A 235 -7.16 35.03 -11.80
C THR A 235 -6.26 35.14 -13.02
N VAL A 236 -4.96 34.88 -12.83
CA VAL A 236 -3.95 34.95 -13.89
C VAL A 236 -4.27 33.95 -15.00
N SER A 237 -4.08 34.38 -16.25
CA SER A 237 -4.31 33.53 -17.42
C SER A 237 -3.44 32.26 -17.36
N PRO A 238 -4.00 31.07 -17.68
CA PRO A 238 -3.24 29.83 -17.75
C PRO A 238 -2.16 29.85 -18.86
N ASP A 239 -2.24 30.78 -19.80
CA ASP A 239 -1.34 30.87 -20.96
C ASP A 239 -0.01 31.57 -20.64
N LEU A 240 0.13 32.20 -19.47
CA LEU A 240 1.39 32.82 -19.08
C LEU A 240 2.43 31.73 -18.78
N ILE A 241 3.56 31.80 -19.49
CA ILE A 241 4.66 30.84 -19.34
C ILE A 241 5.81 31.49 -18.58
N TYR A 242 6.30 30.79 -17.56
CA TYR A 242 7.47 31.20 -16.79
C TYR A 242 8.69 30.36 -17.13
N THR A 243 9.82 31.04 -17.32
CA THR A 243 11.15 30.44 -17.39
C THR A 243 12.07 31.21 -16.47
N GLY A 244 12.67 30.52 -15.51
CA GLY A 244 13.51 31.14 -14.52
C GLY A 244 13.90 30.16 -13.42
N HIS A 245 14.85 30.56 -12.60
CA HIS A 245 15.25 29.81 -11.42
C HIS A 245 15.47 30.74 -10.23
N PHE A 246 15.23 30.25 -9.03
CA PHE A 246 15.46 30.98 -7.79
C PHE A 246 15.79 30.04 -6.63
N GLN A 247 16.43 30.58 -5.59
CA GLN A 247 16.70 29.83 -4.37
C GLN A 247 15.46 29.83 -3.46
N GLY A 248 15.12 28.66 -2.92
CA GLY A 248 13.99 28.40 -2.02
C GLY A 248 14.21 28.80 -0.56
N LYS A 249 15.39 29.34 -0.20
CA LYS A 249 15.66 29.91 1.14
C LYS A 249 15.16 31.35 1.29
N ARG A 250 14.51 31.89 0.26
CA ARG A 250 14.01 33.27 0.26
C ARG A 250 12.68 33.34 0.99
N GLU A 251 12.35 34.52 1.50
CA GLU A 251 11.01 34.80 2.01
C GLU A 251 9.97 34.70 0.89
N VAL A 252 8.75 34.32 1.24
CA VAL A 252 7.64 34.15 0.28
C VAL A 252 7.44 35.41 -0.55
N ASP A 253 7.47 36.58 0.09
CA ASP A 253 7.24 37.87 -0.55
C ASP A 253 8.30 38.16 -1.63
N GLU A 254 9.56 37.76 -1.40
CA GLU A 254 10.62 37.91 -2.40
C GLU A 254 10.38 37.00 -3.60
N VAL A 255 9.97 35.75 -3.35
CA VAL A 255 9.66 34.79 -4.40
C VAL A 255 8.48 35.28 -5.24
N LEU A 256 7.39 35.69 -4.61
CA LEU A 256 6.23 36.23 -5.31
C LEU A 256 6.58 37.48 -6.10
N ASN A 257 7.45 38.35 -5.58
CA ASN A 257 7.92 39.51 -6.33
C ASN A 257 8.73 39.11 -7.58
N LEU A 258 9.61 38.12 -7.48
CA LEU A 258 10.36 37.59 -8.63
C LEU A 258 9.43 36.99 -9.70
N LEU A 259 8.38 36.29 -9.26
CA LEU A 259 7.41 35.66 -10.16
C LEU A 259 6.47 36.66 -10.81
N CYS A 260 5.96 37.65 -10.05
CA CYS A 260 4.93 38.57 -10.52
C CYS A 260 5.50 39.70 -11.39
N LYS A 261 6.69 40.22 -11.02
CA LYS A 261 7.29 41.40 -11.65
C LYS A 261 7.48 41.30 -13.18
N PRO A 262 7.97 40.16 -13.75
CA PRO A 262 8.12 40.02 -15.20
C PRO A 262 6.81 40.11 -15.98
N PHE A 263 5.68 39.79 -15.35
CA PHE A 263 4.35 39.82 -15.97
C PHE A 263 3.54 41.07 -15.59
N GLY A 264 4.14 42.00 -14.83
CA GLY A 264 3.43 43.19 -14.34
C GLY A 264 2.33 42.89 -13.31
N LEU A 265 2.31 41.69 -12.75
CA LEU A 265 1.33 41.27 -11.76
C LEU A 265 1.65 41.89 -10.39
N LYS A 266 0.61 42.09 -9.59
CA LYS A 266 0.74 42.55 -8.20
C LYS A 266 0.20 41.50 -7.27
N PHE A 267 0.86 41.36 -6.11
CA PHE A 267 0.38 40.48 -5.06
C PHE A 267 0.09 41.25 -3.78
N GLU A 268 -0.88 40.75 -3.02
CA GLU A 268 -1.29 41.27 -1.72
C GLU A 268 -1.31 40.13 -0.70
N LYS A 269 -0.71 40.35 0.47
CA LYS A 269 -0.77 39.41 1.60
C LYS A 269 -2.09 39.61 2.34
N ILE A 270 -3.00 38.64 2.24
CA ILE A 270 -4.30 38.65 2.94
C ILE A 270 -4.12 38.18 4.39
N SER A 271 -3.28 37.16 4.60
CA SER A 271 -2.96 36.63 5.93
C SER A 271 -1.57 35.98 5.92
N GLU A 272 -1.10 35.46 7.06
CA GLU A 272 0.21 34.81 7.18
C GLU A 272 0.47 33.69 6.16
N ARG A 273 -0.58 33.01 5.70
CA ARG A 273 -0.45 31.91 4.72
C ARG A 273 -1.30 32.12 3.47
N LYS A 274 -1.80 33.34 3.22
CA LYS A 274 -2.71 33.57 2.10
C LYS A 274 -2.37 34.84 1.33
N TYR A 275 -2.24 34.69 0.02
CA TYR A 275 -1.87 35.73 -0.91
C TYR A 275 -2.89 35.81 -2.04
N ARG A 276 -3.09 37.02 -2.59
CA ARG A 276 -3.86 37.25 -3.81
C ARG A 276 -2.98 37.86 -4.88
N ILE A 277 -3.06 37.34 -6.10
CA ILE A 277 -2.28 37.81 -7.26
C ILE A 277 -3.24 38.25 -8.37
N ASN A 278 -3.12 39.52 -8.77
CA ASN A 278 -3.91 40.18 -9.83
C ASN A 278 -3.03 40.75 -10.93
#